data_AF-A0A7S1PWV5-F1
#
_entry.id   AF-A0A7S1PWV5-F1
#
_cell.length_a   1.000
_cell.length_b   1.000
_cell.length_c   1.000
_cell.angle_alpha   90.00
_cell.angle_beta   90.00
_cell.angle_gamma   90.00
#
_symmetry.space_group_name_H-M   'P 1'
#
loop_
_entity.id
_entity.type
_entity.pdbx_description
1 polymer ?
#
loop_
_entity_poly.entity_id
_entity_poly.type
_entity_poly.pdbx_seq_one_letter_code
_entity_poly.pdbx_strand_id
1 'polypeptide(L)'
;LRLQQHLLRKGCCVTFSVFPNLPRDLHLDPATGVIAGTVTTATDLRTYKITAANPTGSTSVDLKFACTTPVDAITGVNQHFAMMVEEITDLADMVEEPAKALSLGDWMVWMVHRAWLNDPSLVDVNFSGKLMPPPHNEPRIAPKLIKALEHNTHIVSLQLANSDMMKPQGHELAESLKKNTTLQVLNVEANGLDSACIKDIAEALRENPESSLEQFKFSNQKSLDQFFGRPVEQAMSELMEKNTRIVKLGFVCSDAHWRLTIDRALLRNNDLARRRRKGDANSSLEDEVMAQEKPISRLVLTAPPDAAAWEVFDEDDERTALVRSYLTASRRLPTKEQLQSFA
;
A
#
# COMPACT_ATOMS: atom_id res chain seq x y z
N LEU A 1 -30.31 -25.73 12.27
CA LEU A 1 -31.79 -25.82 12.34
C LEU A 1 -32.18 -27.13 13.04
N ARG A 2 -32.66 -27.05 14.29
CA ARG A 2 -33.05 -28.20 15.13
C ARG A 2 -34.43 -28.73 14.70
N LEU A 3 -34.46 -29.76 13.85
CA LEU A 3 -35.68 -30.48 13.44
C LEU A 3 -35.81 -31.88 14.06
N GLN A 4 -35.12 -32.15 15.18
CA GLN A 4 -34.96 -33.52 15.69
C GLN A 4 -35.85 -33.91 16.89
N GLN A 5 -36.71 -33.02 17.42
CA GLN A 5 -37.34 -33.27 18.73
C GLN A 5 -38.84 -33.55 18.78
N HIS A 6 -39.56 -33.69 17.66
CA HIS A 6 -41.01 -33.99 17.70
C HIS A 6 -41.50 -35.26 16.99
N LEU A 7 -40.64 -36.02 16.31
CA LEU A 7 -41.06 -37.21 15.55
C LEU A 7 -40.58 -38.58 16.09
N LEU A 8 -39.84 -38.62 17.21
CA LEU A 8 -39.34 -39.88 17.80
C LEU A 8 -40.20 -40.42 18.95
N ARG A 9 -41.53 -40.32 18.84
CA ARG A 9 -42.44 -41.12 19.67
C ARG A 9 -43.21 -42.11 18.79
N LYS A 10 -42.56 -43.26 18.59
CA LYS A 10 -43.10 -44.55 18.12
C LYS A 10 -43.58 -44.63 16.66
N GLY A 11 -42.81 -45.33 15.84
CA GLY A 11 -43.35 -46.17 14.75
C GLY A 11 -43.07 -45.71 13.32
N CYS A 12 -42.40 -46.61 12.59
CA CYS A 12 -42.41 -46.78 11.12
C CYS A 12 -41.88 -45.66 10.23
N CYS A 13 -40.73 -45.96 9.60
CA CYS A 13 -40.26 -45.49 8.28
C CYS A 13 -40.78 -44.10 7.87
N VAL A 14 -40.22 -43.05 8.49
CA VAL A 14 -40.43 -41.68 8.00
C VAL A 14 -39.51 -41.49 6.80
N THR A 15 -40.08 -41.14 5.66
CA THR A 15 -39.30 -40.79 4.45
C THR A 15 -39.38 -39.29 4.22
N PHE A 16 -38.24 -38.67 3.95
CA PHE A 16 -38.14 -37.25 3.62
C PHE A 16 -38.00 -37.05 2.10
N SER A 17 -38.74 -36.09 1.56
CA SER A 17 -38.63 -35.64 0.17
C SER A 17 -38.61 -34.11 0.09
N VAL A 18 -38.10 -33.57 -1.01
CA VAL A 18 -37.95 -32.12 -1.23
C VAL A 18 -38.43 -31.73 -2.63
N PHE A 19 -39.16 -30.62 -2.73
CA PHE A 19 -39.63 -30.07 -4.01
C PHE A 19 -39.54 -28.53 -4.01
N PRO A 20 -39.00 -27.89 -5.07
CA PRO A 20 -38.37 -28.46 -6.26
C PRO A 20 -37.05 -29.18 -5.95
N ASN A 21 -36.51 -29.95 -6.91
CA ASN A 21 -35.25 -30.68 -6.71
C ASN A 21 -34.13 -29.75 -6.23
N LEU A 22 -33.33 -30.23 -5.27
CA LEU A 22 -32.14 -29.54 -4.80
C LEU A 22 -31.13 -29.35 -5.96
N PRO A 23 -30.24 -28.34 -5.88
CA PRO A 23 -29.10 -28.21 -6.79
C PRO A 23 -28.33 -29.53 -6.86
N ARG A 24 -27.71 -29.83 -8.01
CA ARG A 24 -27.10 -31.14 -8.32
C ARG A 24 -26.09 -31.61 -7.26
N ASP A 25 -25.51 -30.68 -6.52
CA ASP A 25 -24.46 -30.93 -5.53
C ASP A 25 -24.97 -31.01 -4.08
N LEU A 26 -26.28 -30.89 -3.87
CA LEU A 26 -26.95 -31.06 -2.58
C LEU A 26 -27.90 -32.26 -2.64
N HIS A 27 -27.77 -33.16 -1.68
CA HIS A 27 -28.59 -34.36 -1.55
C HIS A 27 -29.31 -34.38 -0.21
N LEU A 28 -30.59 -34.76 -0.22
CA LEU A 28 -31.37 -35.01 0.98
C LEU A 28 -31.34 -36.51 1.28
N ASP A 29 -30.82 -36.91 2.43
CA ASP A 29 -30.94 -38.29 2.89
C ASP A 29 -32.40 -38.59 3.28
N PRO A 30 -33.09 -39.51 2.58
CA PRO A 30 -34.51 -39.79 2.80
C PRO A 30 -34.79 -40.47 4.14
N ALA A 31 -33.80 -41.04 4.83
CA ALA A 31 -33.97 -41.71 6.12
C ALA A 31 -33.72 -40.76 7.32
N THR A 32 -32.80 -39.80 7.18
CA THR A 32 -32.38 -38.92 8.28
C THR A 32 -32.90 -37.48 8.15
N GLY A 33 -33.30 -37.07 6.94
CA GLY A 33 -33.72 -35.70 6.63
C GLY A 33 -32.55 -34.70 6.59
N VAL A 34 -31.30 -35.19 6.59
CA VAL A 34 -30.10 -34.34 6.48
C VAL A 34 -29.87 -33.94 5.03
N ILE A 35 -29.73 -32.64 4.79
CA ILE A 35 -29.26 -32.11 3.50
C ILE A 35 -27.74 -31.98 3.59
N ALA A 36 -27.02 -32.69 2.72
CA ALA A 36 -25.57 -32.71 2.67
C ALA A 36 -25.06 -32.51 1.23
N GLY A 37 -23.87 -31.94 1.09
CA GLY A 37 -23.27 -31.70 -0.22
C GLY A 37 -22.35 -30.48 -0.23
N THR A 38 -21.62 -30.31 -1.32
CA THR A 38 -20.69 -29.18 -1.53
C THR A 38 -21.18 -28.36 -2.70
N VAL A 39 -21.69 -27.16 -2.44
CA VAL A 39 -22.25 -26.27 -3.47
C VAL A 39 -21.15 -25.87 -4.46
N THR A 40 -21.27 -26.30 -5.72
CA THR A 40 -20.40 -25.80 -6.82
C THR A 40 -21.12 -24.85 -7.77
N THR A 41 -22.46 -24.85 -7.77
CA THR A 41 -23.30 -24.02 -8.63
C THR A 41 -24.15 -23.04 -7.82
N ALA A 42 -24.05 -21.74 -8.13
CA ALA A 42 -24.89 -20.73 -7.49
C ALA A 42 -26.36 -20.93 -7.89
N THR A 43 -27.25 -20.80 -6.92
CA THR A 43 -28.70 -20.84 -7.10
C THR A 43 -29.33 -19.68 -6.33
N ASP A 44 -30.13 -18.88 -7.02
CA ASP A 44 -30.90 -17.78 -6.42
C ASP A 44 -31.81 -18.27 -5.29
N LEU A 45 -32.24 -17.34 -4.41
CA LEU A 45 -33.13 -17.63 -3.29
C LEU A 45 -34.39 -18.39 -3.75
N ARG A 46 -34.47 -19.67 -3.38
CA ARG A 46 -35.60 -20.54 -3.72
C ARG A 46 -36.26 -21.08 -2.46
N THR A 47 -37.57 -21.30 -2.58
CA THR A 47 -38.36 -21.93 -1.53
C THR A 47 -38.46 -23.43 -1.82
N TYR A 48 -37.88 -24.24 -0.94
CA TYR A 48 -37.89 -25.70 -1.00
C TYR A 48 -38.88 -26.23 0.02
N LYS A 49 -39.88 -26.99 -0.42
CA LYS A 49 -40.83 -27.65 0.46
C LYS A 49 -40.29 -29.03 0.82
N ILE A 50 -39.99 -29.22 2.10
CA ILE A 50 -39.56 -30.52 2.65
C ILE A 50 -40.78 -31.21 3.21
N THR A 51 -41.10 -32.40 2.69
CA THR A 51 -42.22 -33.22 3.14
C THR A 51 -41.69 -34.43 3.90
N ALA A 52 -42.12 -34.58 5.16
CA ALA A 52 -41.91 -35.78 5.95
C ALA A 52 -43.20 -36.61 5.90
N ALA A 53 -43.12 -37.84 5.40
CA ALA A 53 -44.27 -38.74 5.28
C ALA A 53 -44.02 -40.03 6.07
N ASN A 54 -45.05 -40.51 6.75
CA ASN A 54 -45.13 -41.84 7.32
C ASN A 54 -46.43 -42.52 6.83
N PRO A 55 -46.64 -43.82 7.07
CA PRO A 55 -47.85 -44.52 6.60
C PRO A 55 -49.17 -43.93 7.09
N THR A 56 -49.16 -43.11 8.14
CA THR A 56 -50.34 -42.52 8.77
C THR A 56 -50.61 -41.08 8.38
N GLY A 57 -49.69 -40.40 7.68
CA GLY A 57 -49.85 -39.01 7.29
C GLY A 57 -48.56 -38.35 6.81
N SER A 58 -48.68 -37.10 6.35
CA SER A 58 -47.54 -36.29 5.94
C SER A 58 -47.63 -34.88 6.51
N THR A 59 -46.47 -34.26 6.72
CA THR A 59 -46.33 -32.86 7.10
C THR A 59 -45.29 -32.19 6.19
N SER A 60 -45.44 -30.90 5.92
CA SER A 60 -44.52 -30.16 5.04
C SER A 60 -44.11 -28.83 5.66
N VAL A 61 -42.84 -28.46 5.45
CA VAL A 61 -42.26 -27.18 5.90
C VAL A 61 -41.56 -26.52 4.71
N ASP A 62 -41.75 -25.21 4.58
CA ASP A 62 -41.07 -24.41 3.57
C ASP A 62 -39.71 -23.94 4.09
N LEU A 63 -38.64 -24.37 3.45
CA LEU A 63 -37.26 -23.96 3.72
C LEU A 63 -36.79 -23.02 2.60
N LYS A 64 -36.53 -21.77 2.94
CA LYS A 64 -36.03 -20.75 1.99
C LYS A 64 -34.54 -20.57 2.16
N PHE A 65 -33.76 -20.88 1.12
CA PHE A 65 -32.32 -20.64 1.12
C PHE A 65 -31.80 -20.40 -0.30
N ALA A 66 -30.68 -19.69 -0.40
CA ALA A 66 -29.90 -19.49 -1.61
C ALA A 66 -28.58 -20.25 -1.47
N CYS A 67 -28.01 -20.72 -2.58
CA CYS A 67 -26.69 -21.33 -2.61
C CYS A 67 -25.77 -20.39 -3.36
N THR A 68 -24.77 -19.81 -2.72
CA THR A 68 -23.77 -18.98 -3.39
C THR A 68 -22.54 -19.83 -3.72
N THR A 69 -21.86 -19.54 -4.84
CA THR A 69 -20.54 -20.14 -5.07
C THR A 69 -19.56 -19.60 -4.02
N PRO A 70 -18.50 -20.33 -3.67
CA PRO A 70 -17.45 -19.80 -2.80
C PRO A 70 -16.75 -18.56 -3.39
N VAL A 71 -16.89 -18.27 -4.69
CA VAL A 71 -16.25 -17.11 -5.33
C VAL A 71 -16.94 -15.80 -4.94
N ASP A 72 -18.28 -15.78 -4.85
CA ASP A 72 -19.02 -14.62 -4.34
C ASP A 72 -18.95 -14.51 -2.81
N ALA A 73 -18.69 -15.62 -2.11
CA ALA A 73 -18.55 -15.65 -0.66
C ALA A 73 -17.21 -15.08 -0.18
N ILE A 74 -16.14 -15.16 -0.98
CA ILE A 74 -14.83 -14.60 -0.60
C ILE A 74 -14.88 -13.07 -0.67
N THR A 75 -15.45 -12.47 -1.72
CA THR A 75 -15.48 -11.01 -1.91
C THR A 75 -16.67 -10.32 -1.23
N GLY A 76 -17.74 -11.08 -0.94
CA GLY A 76 -18.90 -10.58 -0.22
C GLY A 76 -18.58 -10.18 1.23
N VAL A 77 -19.17 -9.07 1.67
CA VAL A 77 -19.03 -8.59 3.06
C VAL A 77 -20.23 -9.06 3.86
N ASN A 78 -19.98 -9.69 5.01
CA ASN A 78 -21.01 -10.01 5.97
C ASN A 78 -21.47 -8.73 6.67
N GLN A 79 -22.67 -8.26 6.33
CA GLN A 79 -23.19 -7.00 6.84
C GLN A 79 -23.31 -6.94 8.37
N HIS A 80 -23.58 -8.08 9.03
CA HIS A 80 -23.63 -8.12 10.49
C HIS A 80 -22.23 -7.93 11.10
N PHE A 81 -21.23 -8.60 10.54
CA PHE A 81 -19.83 -8.42 10.95
C PHE A 81 -19.36 -6.99 10.69
N ALA A 82 -19.65 -6.44 9.52
CA ALA A 82 -19.25 -5.08 9.16
C ALA A 82 -19.89 -4.01 10.05
N MET A 83 -21.17 -4.20 10.45
CA MET A 83 -21.82 -3.33 11.44
C MET A 83 -21.16 -3.44 12.82
N MET A 84 -20.93 -4.67 13.29
CA MET A 84 -20.27 -4.89 14.58
C MET A 84 -18.88 -4.24 14.63
N VAL A 85 -18.09 -4.38 13.55
CA VAL A 85 -16.76 -3.76 13.46
C VAL A 85 -16.88 -2.23 13.38
N GLU A 86 -17.91 -1.70 12.72
CA GLU A 86 -18.10 -0.24 12.62
C GLU A 86 -18.45 0.43 13.96
N GLU A 87 -19.08 -0.29 14.88
CA GLU A 87 -19.41 0.20 16.23
C GLU A 87 -18.20 0.27 17.17
N ILE A 88 -17.09 -0.40 16.83
CA ILE A 88 -15.88 -0.39 17.65
C ILE A 88 -15.20 0.98 17.53
N THR A 89 -14.92 1.59 18.69
CA THR A 89 -14.22 2.88 18.77
C THR A 89 -12.80 2.75 19.30
N ASP A 90 -12.51 1.67 20.02
CA ASP A 90 -11.23 1.45 20.68
C ASP A 90 -10.53 0.22 20.11
N LEU A 91 -9.23 0.34 19.89
CA LEU A 91 -8.42 -0.74 19.31
C LEU A 91 -8.41 -2.01 20.19
N ALA A 92 -8.57 -1.85 21.50
CA ALA A 92 -8.59 -2.96 22.45
C ALA A 92 -9.80 -3.89 22.27
N ASP A 93 -10.91 -3.37 21.74
CA ASP A 93 -12.15 -4.11 21.52
C ASP A 93 -12.22 -4.73 20.11
N MET A 94 -11.13 -4.67 19.35
CA MET A 94 -11.05 -5.26 18.03
C MET A 94 -11.25 -6.77 18.07
N VAL A 95 -12.11 -7.25 17.17
CA VAL A 95 -12.35 -8.67 16.96
C VAL A 95 -11.11 -9.35 16.36
N GLU A 96 -10.96 -10.65 16.60
CA GLU A 96 -9.90 -11.46 15.99
C GLU A 96 -9.88 -11.34 14.46
N GLU A 97 -8.68 -11.44 13.89
CA GLU A 97 -8.48 -11.31 12.45
C GLU A 97 -9.30 -12.37 11.70
N PRO A 98 -10.23 -11.98 10.81
CA PRO A 98 -10.97 -12.93 10.00
C PRO A 98 -10.04 -13.61 8.99
N ALA A 99 -10.26 -14.90 8.75
CA ALA A 99 -9.45 -15.67 7.81
C ALA A 99 -9.62 -15.15 6.38
N LYS A 100 -8.60 -14.45 5.87
CA LYS A 100 -8.54 -13.86 4.53
C LYS A 100 -8.90 -14.82 3.38
N ALA A 101 -8.58 -16.10 3.53
CA ALA A 101 -8.86 -17.12 2.52
C ALA A 101 -10.35 -17.50 2.45
N LEU A 102 -11.10 -17.23 3.51
CA LEU A 102 -12.52 -17.59 3.64
C LEU A 102 -13.43 -16.39 3.42
N SER A 103 -13.06 -15.21 3.93
CA SER A 103 -13.81 -13.97 3.76
C SER A 103 -12.84 -12.80 3.55
N LEU A 104 -12.55 -12.50 2.29
CA LEU A 104 -11.71 -11.37 1.91
C LEU A 104 -12.44 -10.04 2.20
N GLY A 105 -13.75 -9.97 1.97
CA GLY A 105 -14.56 -8.78 2.26
C GLY A 105 -14.51 -8.39 3.74
N ASP A 106 -14.76 -9.33 4.65
CA ASP A 106 -14.72 -9.07 6.10
C ASP A 106 -13.30 -8.70 6.56
N TRP A 107 -12.27 -9.36 6.01
CA TRP A 107 -10.87 -9.02 6.25
C TRP A 107 -10.52 -7.61 5.81
N MET A 108 -11.07 -7.14 4.68
CA MET A 108 -10.87 -5.77 4.22
C MET A 108 -11.56 -4.77 5.14
N VAL A 109 -12.80 -5.03 5.58
CA VAL A 109 -13.49 -4.16 6.56
C VAL A 109 -12.69 -4.08 7.86
N TRP A 110 -12.20 -5.23 8.36
CA TRP A 110 -11.38 -5.29 9.56
C TRP A 110 -10.07 -4.49 9.42
N MET A 111 -9.35 -4.66 8.31
CA MET A 111 -8.12 -3.89 8.04
C MET A 111 -8.36 -2.39 7.92
N VAL A 112 -9.40 -1.99 7.18
CA VAL A 112 -9.74 -0.57 7.00
C VAL A 112 -10.17 0.05 8.33
N HIS A 113 -10.87 -0.71 9.17
CA HIS A 113 -11.26 -0.21 10.48
C HIS A 113 -10.04 -0.02 11.41
N ARG A 114 -9.05 -0.92 11.38
CA ARG A 114 -7.77 -0.71 12.08
C ARG A 114 -7.03 0.55 11.59
N ALA A 115 -7.02 0.77 10.28
CA ALA A 115 -6.46 2.00 9.70
C ALA A 115 -7.19 3.25 10.20
N TRP A 116 -8.52 3.18 10.32
CA TRP A 116 -9.37 4.25 10.86
C TRP A 116 -9.11 4.52 12.34
N LEU A 117 -8.92 3.48 13.16
CA LEU A 117 -8.57 3.59 14.57
C LEU A 117 -7.10 3.96 14.81
N ASN A 118 -6.33 4.23 13.75
CA ASN A 118 -4.92 4.59 13.80
C ASN A 118 -4.06 3.56 14.56
N ASP A 119 -4.23 2.29 14.23
CA ASP A 119 -3.47 1.20 14.85
C ASP A 119 -1.94 1.37 14.61
N PRO A 120 -1.11 1.46 15.68
CA PRO A 120 0.33 1.65 15.57
C PRO A 120 1.07 0.45 14.95
N SER A 121 0.47 -0.74 14.97
CA SER A 121 1.03 -1.94 14.34
C SER A 121 0.75 -2.02 12.83
N LEU A 122 -0.17 -1.20 12.32
CA LEU A 122 -0.56 -1.20 10.92
C LEU A 122 0.28 -0.23 10.09
N VAL A 123 1.46 -0.70 9.68
CA VAL A 123 2.42 0.08 8.89
C VAL A 123 2.21 -0.10 7.38
N ASP A 124 1.87 -1.33 6.96
CA ASP A 124 1.74 -1.71 5.56
C ASP A 124 0.33 -2.21 5.24
N VAL A 125 -0.38 -1.49 4.35
CA VAL A 125 -1.68 -1.88 3.84
C VAL A 125 -1.55 -2.30 2.38
N ASN A 126 -1.83 -3.57 2.08
CA ASN A 126 -1.73 -4.10 0.72
C ASN A 126 -3.02 -4.79 0.25
N PHE A 127 -3.76 -4.08 -0.59
CA PHE A 127 -4.95 -4.58 -1.30
C PHE A 127 -4.70 -4.89 -2.77
N SER A 128 -3.44 -4.97 -3.18
CA SER A 128 -3.12 -5.19 -4.60
C SER A 128 -3.73 -6.48 -5.13
N GLY A 129 -4.45 -6.37 -6.26
CA GLY A 129 -5.17 -7.47 -6.89
C GLY A 129 -6.37 -8.02 -6.11
N LYS A 130 -6.83 -7.34 -5.04
CA LYS A 130 -7.92 -7.82 -4.18
C LYS A 130 -9.30 -7.30 -4.57
N LEU A 131 -9.39 -6.42 -5.57
CA LEU A 131 -10.63 -5.85 -6.11
C LEU A 131 -11.60 -5.41 -5.01
N MET A 132 -11.41 -4.20 -4.50
CA MET A 132 -12.30 -3.64 -3.48
C MET A 132 -13.75 -3.61 -4.00
N PRO A 133 -14.73 -4.00 -3.17
CA PRO A 133 -16.13 -3.81 -3.53
C PRO A 133 -16.40 -2.34 -3.86
N PRO A 134 -17.27 -2.06 -4.84
CA PRO A 134 -17.49 -0.71 -5.27
C PRO A 134 -18.14 0.10 -4.14
N PRO A 135 -17.87 1.41 -4.06
CA PRO A 135 -18.20 2.25 -2.92
C PRO A 135 -19.70 2.38 -2.63
N HIS A 136 -20.54 2.22 -3.65
CA HIS A 136 -22.00 2.24 -3.50
C HIS A 136 -22.55 0.97 -2.82
N ASN A 137 -21.81 -0.14 -2.90
CA ASN A 137 -22.17 -1.40 -2.25
C ASN A 137 -21.54 -1.50 -0.86
N GLU A 138 -20.29 -1.07 -0.71
CA GLU A 138 -19.60 -1.14 0.58
C GLU A 138 -18.78 0.15 0.84
N PRO A 139 -19.36 1.14 1.52
CA PRO A 139 -18.67 2.40 1.83
C PRO A 139 -17.60 2.23 2.93
N ARG A 140 -17.62 1.12 3.68
CA ARG A 140 -16.72 0.88 4.81
C ARG A 140 -15.31 0.44 4.41
N ILE A 141 -15.06 0.24 3.11
CA ILE A 141 -13.75 -0.18 2.58
C ILE A 141 -13.03 1.01 1.93
N ALA A 142 -13.24 1.28 0.64
CA ALA A 142 -12.40 2.25 -0.07
C ALA A 142 -12.58 3.70 0.43
N PRO A 143 -13.81 4.24 0.57
CA PRO A 143 -14.01 5.60 1.10
C PRO A 143 -13.50 5.77 2.54
N LYS A 144 -13.81 4.79 3.41
CA LYS A 144 -13.35 4.81 4.80
C LYS A 144 -11.83 4.73 4.92
N LEU A 145 -11.18 3.91 4.09
CA LEU A 145 -9.71 3.81 4.06
C LEU A 145 -9.08 5.14 3.68
N ILE A 146 -9.59 5.79 2.64
CA ILE A 146 -9.06 7.06 2.16
C ILE A 146 -9.21 8.13 3.24
N LYS A 147 -10.40 8.24 3.82
CA LYS A 147 -10.67 9.19 4.91
C LYS A 147 -9.84 8.90 6.17
N ALA A 148 -9.51 7.64 6.44
CA ALA A 148 -8.62 7.28 7.54
C ALA A 148 -7.22 7.91 7.37
N LEU A 149 -6.70 7.99 6.13
CA LEU A 149 -5.37 8.54 5.85
C LEU A 149 -5.22 10.00 6.28
N GLU A 150 -6.32 10.75 6.34
CA GLU A 150 -6.31 12.15 6.76
C GLU A 150 -5.72 12.35 8.16
N HIS A 151 -5.97 11.41 9.07
CA HIS A 151 -5.57 11.49 10.49
C HIS A 151 -4.59 10.36 10.88
N ASN A 152 -4.36 9.40 10.00
CA ASN A 152 -3.50 8.25 10.29
C ASN A 152 -2.04 8.69 10.37
N THR A 153 -1.34 8.23 11.40
CA THR A 153 0.06 8.57 11.69
C THR A 153 1.03 7.40 11.57
N HIS A 154 0.56 6.22 11.18
CA HIS A 154 1.33 4.98 11.27
C HIS A 154 1.51 4.25 9.93
N ILE A 155 0.57 4.41 9.00
CA ILE A 155 0.64 3.79 7.68
C ILE A 155 1.75 4.47 6.87
N VAL A 156 2.73 3.68 6.46
CA VAL A 156 3.89 4.08 5.67
C VAL A 156 3.74 3.61 4.21
N SER A 157 3.16 2.43 3.99
CA SER A 157 2.99 1.85 2.65
C SER A 157 1.53 1.53 2.38
N LEU A 158 1.00 2.10 1.30
CA LEU A 158 -0.34 1.84 0.79
C LEU A 158 -0.27 1.31 -0.64
N GLN A 159 -0.51 0.02 -0.79
CA GLN A 159 -0.49 -0.70 -2.07
C GLN A 159 -1.91 -1.02 -2.51
N LEU A 160 -2.42 -0.26 -3.48
CA LEU A 160 -3.75 -0.37 -4.07
C LEU A 160 -3.69 -0.68 -5.57
N ALA A 161 -2.64 -1.36 -6.05
CA ALA A 161 -2.51 -1.68 -7.46
C ALA A 161 -3.60 -2.69 -7.90
N ASN A 162 -4.31 -2.44 -9.01
CA ASN A 162 -5.41 -3.30 -9.46
C ASN A 162 -6.41 -3.64 -8.34
N SER A 163 -6.83 -2.62 -7.60
CA SER A 163 -7.72 -2.75 -6.42
C SER A 163 -9.11 -2.17 -6.66
N ASP A 164 -9.42 -1.81 -7.90
CA ASP A 164 -10.70 -1.24 -8.34
C ASP A 164 -11.03 0.12 -7.73
N MET A 165 -10.01 0.97 -7.53
CA MET A 165 -10.26 2.38 -7.20
C MET A 165 -10.95 3.09 -8.37
N MET A 166 -12.02 3.82 -8.08
CA MET A 166 -12.78 4.59 -9.06
C MET A 166 -12.55 6.10 -8.87
N LYS A 167 -13.12 6.89 -9.78
CA LYS A 167 -12.97 8.37 -9.80
C LYS A 167 -13.30 9.06 -8.47
N PRO A 168 -14.42 8.77 -7.77
CA PRO A 168 -14.76 9.47 -6.54
C PRO A 168 -13.66 9.31 -5.47
N GLN A 169 -13.09 8.10 -5.37
CA GLN A 169 -11.99 7.80 -4.46
C GLN A 169 -10.71 8.59 -4.80
N GLY A 170 -10.46 8.87 -6.09
CA GLY A 170 -9.31 9.65 -6.52
C GLY A 170 -9.32 11.08 -5.96
N HIS A 171 -10.48 11.75 -6.02
CA HIS A 171 -10.63 13.09 -5.47
C HIS A 171 -10.57 13.10 -3.94
N GLU A 172 -11.21 12.13 -3.28
CA GLU A 172 -11.13 11.98 -1.82
C GLU A 172 -9.69 11.71 -1.34
N LEU A 173 -8.92 10.96 -2.13
CA LEU A 173 -7.52 10.68 -1.85
C LEU A 173 -6.67 11.94 -1.94
N ALA A 174 -6.93 12.81 -2.91
CA ALA A 174 -6.26 14.11 -2.99
C ALA A 174 -6.48 14.94 -1.72
N GLU A 175 -7.73 15.06 -1.24
CA GLU A 175 -8.04 15.79 0.00
C GLU A 175 -7.35 15.20 1.24
N SER A 176 -7.28 13.88 1.32
CA SER A 176 -6.61 13.18 2.43
C SER A 176 -5.08 13.39 2.41
N LEU A 177 -4.48 13.37 1.22
CA LEU A 177 -3.04 13.60 1.03
C LEU A 177 -2.60 15.04 1.28
N LYS A 178 -3.51 16.03 1.24
CA LYS A 178 -3.19 17.41 1.67
C LYS A 178 -2.79 17.49 3.14
N LYS A 179 -3.31 16.58 3.98
CA LYS A 179 -3.10 16.57 5.44
C LYS A 179 -2.16 15.47 5.90
N ASN A 180 -2.11 14.34 5.20
CA ASN A 180 -1.28 13.22 5.61
C ASN A 180 0.22 13.56 5.50
N THR A 181 0.98 13.26 6.55
CA THR A 181 2.43 13.52 6.61
C THR A 181 3.26 12.25 6.78
N THR A 182 2.64 11.07 6.87
CA THR A 182 3.32 9.82 7.25
C THR A 182 3.52 8.85 6.11
N LEU A 183 2.63 8.87 5.10
CA LEU A 183 2.67 7.93 3.98
C LEU A 183 3.93 8.17 3.13
N GLN A 184 4.72 7.12 2.93
CA GLN A 184 5.95 7.16 2.12
C GLN A 184 5.77 6.47 0.75
N VAL A 185 4.95 5.43 0.69
CA VAL A 185 4.72 4.67 -0.54
C VAL A 185 3.23 4.64 -0.87
N LEU A 186 2.87 5.21 -2.01
CA LEU A 186 1.52 5.16 -2.56
C LEU A 186 1.55 4.52 -3.94
N ASN A 187 0.87 3.39 -4.08
CA ASN A 187 0.72 2.70 -5.36
C ASN A 187 -0.76 2.55 -5.71
N VAL A 188 -1.19 3.25 -6.76
CA VAL A 188 -2.54 3.22 -7.31
C VAL A 188 -2.54 2.80 -8.79
N GLU A 189 -1.54 2.02 -9.22
CA GLU A 189 -1.44 1.48 -10.59
C GLU A 189 -2.64 0.60 -10.96
N ALA A 190 -2.93 0.50 -12.26
CA ALA A 190 -3.95 -0.44 -12.78
C ALA A 190 -5.37 -0.26 -12.19
N ASN A 191 -5.77 0.97 -11.88
CA ASN A 191 -7.09 1.31 -11.36
C ASN A 191 -7.96 2.07 -12.39
N GLY A 192 -9.14 2.53 -12.00
CA GLY A 192 -10.06 3.32 -12.84
C GLY A 192 -10.00 4.83 -12.56
N LEU A 193 -8.81 5.38 -12.25
CA LEU A 193 -8.64 6.82 -12.02
C LEU A 193 -8.52 7.56 -13.36
N ASP A 194 -9.19 8.71 -13.47
CA ASP A 194 -9.07 9.56 -14.64
C ASP A 194 -8.03 10.68 -14.46
N SER A 195 -7.79 11.44 -15.52
CA SER A 195 -6.76 12.48 -15.53
C SER A 195 -7.07 13.62 -14.57
N ALA A 196 -8.36 13.93 -14.34
CA ALA A 196 -8.78 14.93 -13.36
C ALA A 196 -8.39 14.50 -11.94
N CYS A 197 -8.69 13.25 -11.56
CA CYS A 197 -8.32 12.72 -10.24
C CYS A 197 -6.80 12.80 -9.99
N ILE A 198 -5.99 12.42 -10.99
CA ILE A 198 -4.53 12.41 -10.84
C ILE A 198 -3.96 13.82 -10.76
N LYS A 199 -4.53 14.76 -11.53
CA LYS A 199 -4.20 16.19 -11.43
C LYS A 199 -4.46 16.70 -10.01
N ASP A 200 -5.60 16.37 -9.43
CA ASP A 200 -5.96 16.81 -8.08
C ASP A 200 -5.03 16.22 -7.03
N ILE A 201 -4.63 14.95 -7.16
CA ILE A 201 -3.61 14.33 -6.29
C ILE A 201 -2.27 15.06 -6.41
N ALA A 202 -1.85 15.43 -7.62
CA ALA A 202 -0.61 16.16 -7.85
C ALA A 202 -0.64 17.56 -7.20
N GLU A 203 -1.76 18.27 -7.33
CA GLU A 203 -1.97 19.59 -6.73
C GLU A 203 -2.02 19.51 -5.19
N ALA A 204 -2.69 18.48 -4.65
CA ALA A 204 -2.72 18.21 -3.22
C ALA A 204 -1.33 17.96 -2.62
N LEU A 205 -0.51 17.12 -3.27
CA LEU A 205 0.85 16.86 -2.84
C LEU A 205 1.76 18.09 -2.97
N ARG A 206 1.46 18.99 -3.91
CA ARG A 206 2.21 20.24 -4.12
C ARG A 206 1.90 21.25 -3.01
N GLU A 207 0.68 21.23 -2.48
CA GLU A 207 0.22 22.07 -1.38
C GLU A 207 0.66 21.55 0.01
N ASN A 208 1.12 20.30 0.09
CA ASN A 208 1.58 19.68 1.32
C ASN A 208 3.13 19.53 1.35
N PRO A 209 3.88 20.55 1.84
CA PRO A 209 5.34 20.48 1.93
C PRO A 209 5.84 19.48 2.98
N GLU A 210 5.01 19.15 3.98
CA GLU A 210 5.33 18.21 5.07
C GLU A 210 5.08 16.75 4.68
N SER A 211 4.57 16.48 3.48
CA SER A 211 4.36 15.13 2.97
C SER A 211 5.66 14.31 3.05
N SER A 212 5.57 13.10 3.60
CA SER A 212 6.69 12.15 3.61
C SER A 212 6.72 11.23 2.39
N LEU A 213 5.92 11.53 1.36
CA LEU A 213 5.78 10.64 0.21
C LEU A 213 7.09 10.56 -0.60
N GLU A 214 7.63 9.36 -0.72
CA GLU A 214 8.86 9.05 -1.43
C GLU A 214 8.60 8.35 -2.76
N GLN A 215 7.55 7.54 -2.82
CA GLN A 215 7.19 6.76 -4.00
C GLN A 215 5.72 6.98 -4.34
N PHE A 216 5.46 7.46 -5.55
CA PHE A 216 4.11 7.62 -6.07
C PHE A 216 3.98 6.93 -7.43
N LYS A 217 3.12 5.91 -7.53
CA LYS A 217 2.92 5.14 -8.76
C LYS A 217 1.45 5.13 -9.15
N PHE A 218 1.16 5.47 -10.40
CA PHE A 218 -0.21 5.56 -10.90
C PHE A 218 -0.33 5.19 -12.40
N SER A 219 0.64 4.44 -12.93
CA SER A 219 0.63 3.94 -14.30
C SER A 219 -0.54 2.99 -14.61
N ASN A 220 -0.82 2.79 -15.90
CA ASN A 220 -1.77 1.80 -16.43
C ASN A 220 -3.23 1.96 -15.97
N GLN A 221 -3.77 3.17 -15.88
CA GLN A 221 -5.18 3.36 -15.51
C GLN A 221 -6.12 2.80 -16.60
N LYS A 222 -7.20 2.12 -16.22
CA LYS A 222 -8.19 1.50 -17.11
C LYS A 222 -8.90 2.52 -18.01
N SER A 223 -9.15 3.72 -17.49
CA SER A 223 -9.90 4.78 -18.18
C SER A 223 -9.03 5.70 -19.03
N LEU A 224 -7.71 5.51 -19.02
CA LEU A 224 -6.76 6.33 -19.75
C LEU A 224 -5.91 5.41 -20.62
N ASP A 225 -5.61 5.85 -21.83
CA ASP A 225 -4.52 5.24 -22.57
C ASP A 225 -3.18 5.58 -21.90
N GLN A 226 -2.05 5.21 -22.52
CA GLN A 226 -0.72 5.56 -22.00
C GLN A 226 -0.51 7.07 -21.77
N PHE A 227 -1.38 7.92 -22.34
CA PHE A 227 -1.34 9.37 -22.25
C PHE A 227 -2.30 9.93 -21.20
N PHE A 228 -1.76 10.56 -20.17
CA PHE A 228 -2.53 11.20 -19.09
C PHE A 228 -3.07 12.60 -19.45
N GLY A 229 -2.56 13.20 -20.52
CA GLY A 229 -2.90 14.56 -20.91
C GLY A 229 -1.93 15.62 -20.38
N ARG A 230 -1.78 16.70 -21.16
CA ARG A 230 -0.93 17.85 -20.82
C ARG A 230 -1.20 18.46 -19.43
N PRO A 231 -2.47 18.63 -18.97
CA PRO A 231 -2.74 19.19 -17.65
C PRO A 231 -2.15 18.37 -16.50
N VAL A 232 -2.14 17.04 -16.61
CA VAL A 232 -1.56 16.15 -15.60
C VAL A 232 -0.05 16.26 -15.62
N GLU A 233 0.57 16.22 -16.80
CA GLU A 233 2.03 16.33 -16.93
C GLU A 233 2.55 17.67 -16.39
N GLN A 234 1.83 18.77 -16.67
CA GLN A 234 2.12 20.08 -16.09
C GLN A 234 2.04 20.04 -14.56
N ALA A 235 0.92 19.58 -13.99
CA ALA A 235 0.73 19.54 -12.54
C ALA A 235 1.80 18.67 -11.85
N MET A 236 2.18 17.55 -12.47
CA MET A 236 3.25 16.69 -11.98
C MET A 236 4.63 17.38 -12.04
N SER A 237 4.91 18.15 -13.09
CA SER A 237 6.16 18.91 -13.17
C SER A 237 6.26 19.97 -12.07
N GLU A 238 5.18 20.73 -11.83
CA GLU A 238 5.11 21.77 -10.80
C GLU A 238 5.19 21.17 -9.37
N LEU A 239 4.59 19.99 -9.17
CA LEU A 239 4.76 19.20 -7.94
C LEU A 239 6.24 18.87 -7.72
N MET A 240 6.90 18.29 -8.73
CA MET A 240 8.29 17.82 -8.61
C MET A 240 9.30 18.95 -8.44
N GLU A 241 9.02 20.15 -8.97
CA GLU A 241 9.85 21.32 -8.74
C GLU A 241 9.92 21.69 -7.24
N LYS A 242 8.77 21.69 -6.56
CA LYS A 242 8.65 22.04 -5.14
C LYS A 242 8.97 20.87 -4.20
N ASN A 243 8.58 19.65 -4.57
CA ASN A 243 8.74 18.48 -3.72
C ASN A 243 10.18 17.94 -3.74
N THR A 244 10.78 17.79 -2.56
CA THR A 244 12.17 17.30 -2.39
C THR A 244 12.28 15.87 -1.87
N ARG A 245 11.15 15.17 -1.70
CA ARG A 245 11.08 13.85 -1.05
C ARG A 245 10.74 12.72 -2.02
N ILE A 246 9.94 12.96 -3.05
CA ILE A 246 9.60 11.94 -4.05
C ILE A 246 10.86 11.57 -4.84
N VAL A 247 11.31 10.33 -4.67
CA VAL A 247 12.47 9.75 -5.34
C VAL A 247 12.07 8.81 -6.48
N LYS A 248 10.84 8.30 -6.46
CA LYS A 248 10.32 7.39 -7.47
C LYS A 248 8.92 7.79 -7.90
N LEU A 249 8.78 8.07 -9.18
CA LEU A 249 7.50 8.46 -9.78
C LEU A 249 7.15 7.47 -10.91
N GLY A 250 5.97 6.87 -10.83
CA GLY A 250 5.53 5.78 -11.71
C GLY A 250 4.50 6.24 -12.73
N PHE A 251 4.92 6.95 -13.77
CA PHE A 251 4.13 7.26 -14.96
C PHE A 251 5.02 7.59 -16.16
N VAL A 252 4.43 7.66 -17.36
CA VAL A 252 5.13 8.04 -18.59
C VAL A 252 4.72 9.46 -18.97
N CYS A 253 5.70 10.37 -19.01
CA CYS A 253 5.51 11.75 -19.48
C CYS A 253 5.82 11.83 -20.98
N SER A 254 4.87 12.33 -21.77
CA SER A 254 5.00 12.45 -23.22
C SER A 254 5.69 13.74 -23.64
N ASP A 255 5.42 14.86 -22.94
CA ASP A 255 6.09 16.12 -23.24
C ASP A 255 7.56 16.10 -22.80
N ALA A 256 8.45 16.47 -23.73
CA ALA A 256 9.89 16.45 -23.49
C ALA A 256 10.34 17.51 -22.46
N HIS A 257 9.65 18.66 -22.40
CA HIS A 257 9.99 19.72 -21.46
C HIS A 257 9.71 19.28 -20.02
N TRP A 258 8.49 18.84 -19.73
CA TRP A 258 8.10 18.39 -18.39
C TRP A 258 8.83 17.13 -17.97
N ARG A 259 9.06 16.19 -18.89
CA ARG A 259 9.88 15.00 -18.61
C ARG A 259 11.28 15.38 -18.12
N LEU A 260 11.95 16.32 -18.79
CA LEU A 260 13.28 16.78 -18.37
C LEU A 260 13.25 17.47 -17.00
N THR A 261 12.22 18.26 -16.70
CA THR A 261 12.03 18.89 -15.37
C THR A 261 11.85 17.84 -14.28
N ILE A 262 10.99 16.84 -14.52
CA ILE A 262 10.74 15.73 -13.59
C ILE A 262 12.01 14.90 -13.38
N ASP A 263 12.73 14.54 -14.44
CA ASP A 263 13.98 13.77 -14.36
C ASP A 263 15.04 14.50 -13.52
N ARG A 264 15.20 15.82 -13.71
CA ARG A 264 16.10 16.65 -12.91
C ARG A 264 15.70 16.70 -11.44
N ALA A 265 14.41 16.84 -11.16
CA ALA A 265 13.88 16.83 -9.80
C ALA A 265 14.10 15.47 -9.12
N LEU A 266 13.87 14.37 -9.82
CA LEU A 266 14.14 13.01 -9.31
C LEU A 266 15.63 12.80 -9.00
N LEU A 267 16.54 13.28 -9.87
CA LEU A 267 17.97 13.23 -9.61
C LEU A 267 18.36 14.05 -8.37
N ARG A 268 17.83 15.27 -8.23
CA ARG A 268 18.00 16.12 -7.03
C ARG A 268 17.54 15.39 -5.77
N ASN A 269 16.32 14.84 -5.80
CA ASN A 269 15.70 14.20 -4.64
C ASN A 269 16.44 12.91 -4.25
N ASN A 270 16.89 12.12 -5.22
CA ASN A 270 17.75 10.96 -4.96
C ASN A 270 19.10 11.34 -4.33
N ASP A 271 19.71 12.44 -4.77
CA ASP A 271 20.94 12.96 -4.17
C ASP A 271 20.71 13.42 -2.71
N LEU A 272 19.61 14.13 -2.45
CA LEU A 272 19.20 14.55 -1.11
C LEU A 272 18.94 13.33 -0.20
N ALA A 273 18.22 12.32 -0.69
CA ALA A 273 17.99 11.08 0.06
C ALA A 273 19.30 10.30 0.34
N ARG A 274 20.26 10.33 -0.58
CA ARG A 274 21.61 9.79 -0.34
C ARG A 274 22.36 10.58 0.74
N ARG A 275 22.27 11.91 0.72
CA ARG A 275 22.91 12.77 1.74
C ARG A 275 22.31 12.56 3.12
N ARG A 276 20.98 12.45 3.24
CA ARG A 276 20.31 12.13 4.51
C ARG A 276 20.87 10.84 5.13
N ARG A 277 20.97 9.77 4.34
CA ARG A 277 21.57 8.50 4.78
C ARG A 277 23.04 8.59 5.18
N LYS A 278 23.83 9.47 4.56
CA LYS A 278 25.24 9.69 4.92
C LYS A 278 25.39 10.60 6.13
N GLY A 279 24.56 11.63 6.25
CA GLY A 279 24.51 12.53 7.39
C GLY A 279 24.16 11.77 8.67
N ASP A 280 23.21 10.83 8.61
CA ASP A 280 22.89 9.95 9.75
C ASP A 280 24.02 8.97 10.10
N ALA A 281 24.86 8.60 9.13
CA ALA A 281 26.04 7.76 9.38
C ALA A 281 27.20 8.55 10.01
N ASN A 282 27.42 9.80 9.57
CA ASN A 282 28.48 10.68 10.09
C ASN A 282 28.09 11.45 11.37
N SER A 283 26.80 11.70 11.63
CA SER A 283 26.33 12.36 12.86
C SER A 283 26.53 11.53 14.11
N SER A 284 26.79 10.23 13.96
CA SER A 284 27.18 9.36 15.06
C SER A 284 28.69 9.44 15.41
N LEU A 285 29.51 10.16 14.64
CA LEU A 285 30.97 10.18 14.86
C LEU A 285 31.68 11.54 14.77
N GLU A 286 31.20 12.58 14.09
CA GLU A 286 31.95 13.85 14.04
C GLU A 286 31.03 15.09 14.00
N ASP A 287 31.24 16.02 14.95
CA ASP A 287 30.66 17.36 14.95
C ASP A 287 30.94 18.06 13.61
N GLU A 288 29.93 18.22 12.76
CA GLU A 288 30.07 18.84 11.44
C GLU A 288 30.53 20.31 11.57
N VAL A 289 31.79 20.58 11.25
CA VAL A 289 32.27 21.93 10.97
C VAL A 289 31.65 22.39 9.65
N MET A 290 30.72 23.34 9.75
CA MET A 290 30.00 23.95 8.63
C MET A 290 30.95 24.35 7.48
N ALA A 291 30.69 23.80 6.27
CA ALA A 291 31.46 24.10 5.08
C ALA A 291 31.27 25.58 4.65
N GLN A 292 32.37 26.33 4.60
CA GLN A 292 32.41 27.70 4.07
C GLN A 292 32.99 27.71 2.66
N GLU A 293 32.27 28.29 1.69
CA GLU A 293 32.79 28.52 0.34
C GLU A 293 33.92 29.56 0.38
N LYS A 294 35.17 29.12 0.17
CA LYS A 294 36.33 30.01 0.04
C LYS A 294 36.86 29.95 -1.40
N PRO A 295 37.07 31.10 -2.07
CA PRO A 295 37.61 31.12 -3.42
C PRO A 295 39.03 30.51 -3.45
N ILE A 296 39.29 29.67 -4.46
CA ILE A 296 40.52 28.87 -4.63
C ILE A 296 41.79 29.73 -4.82
N SER A 297 41.65 31.05 -4.94
CA SER A 297 42.74 31.96 -5.24
C SER A 297 43.79 32.11 -4.13
N ARG A 298 43.50 31.71 -2.88
CA ARG A 298 44.52 31.67 -1.82
C ARG A 298 44.06 30.84 -0.60
N LEU A 299 44.50 29.59 -0.52
CA LEU A 299 44.43 28.81 0.73
C LEU A 299 45.45 29.38 1.72
N VAL A 300 45.00 30.31 2.56
CA VAL A 300 45.77 30.78 3.72
C VAL A 300 45.26 30.00 4.92
N LEU A 301 46.13 29.21 5.54
CA LEU A 301 45.84 28.55 6.82
C LEU A 301 45.64 29.65 7.88
N THR A 302 44.44 29.74 8.43
CA THR A 302 44.07 30.79 9.40
C THR A 302 44.51 30.46 10.83
N ALA A 303 44.86 29.21 11.10
CA ALA A 303 45.40 28.73 12.36
C ALA A 303 46.58 27.79 12.07
N PRO A 304 47.59 27.74 12.96
CA PRO A 304 48.61 26.69 12.91
C PRO A 304 47.92 25.32 13.06
N PRO A 305 48.37 24.30 12.31
CA PRO A 305 47.82 22.95 12.43
C PRO A 305 48.04 22.41 13.85
N ASP A 306 47.01 21.76 14.41
CA ASP A 306 46.99 21.26 15.79
C ASP A 306 47.95 20.09 16.02
N ALA A 307 48.34 19.39 14.96
CA ALA A 307 49.30 18.31 14.95
C ALA A 307 50.40 18.60 13.93
N ALA A 308 51.61 18.12 14.22
CA ALA A 308 52.70 18.27 13.29
C ALA A 308 52.47 17.38 12.06
N ALA A 309 52.95 17.81 10.89
CA ALA A 309 52.71 17.09 9.64
C ALA A 309 53.18 15.62 9.69
N TRP A 310 54.19 15.28 10.50
CA TRP A 310 54.66 13.90 10.66
C TRP A 310 53.76 13.02 11.52
N GLU A 311 52.86 13.58 12.34
CA GLU A 311 51.88 12.82 13.13
C GLU A 311 50.64 12.44 12.32
N VAL A 312 50.34 13.20 11.26
CA VAL A 312 49.17 12.99 10.38
C VAL A 312 49.45 12.02 9.23
N PHE A 313 50.72 11.89 8.86
CA PHE A 313 51.16 11.09 7.73
C PHE A 313 52.08 9.96 8.23
N ASP A 314 51.55 8.74 8.27
CA ASP A 314 52.27 7.52 8.67
C ASP A 314 53.65 7.46 8.02
N GLU A 315 54.69 7.30 8.85
CA GLU A 315 56.08 7.21 8.37
C GLU A 315 56.34 5.96 7.53
N ASP A 316 55.52 4.91 7.72
CA ASP A 316 55.66 3.60 7.07
C ASP A 316 55.02 3.53 5.67
N ASP A 317 54.34 4.58 5.20
CA ASP A 317 53.78 4.59 3.85
C ASP A 317 54.85 4.96 2.80
N GLU A 318 55.33 3.95 2.08
CA GLU A 318 56.33 4.07 1.00
C GLU A 318 55.99 5.16 -0.03
N ARG A 319 54.70 5.38 -0.29
CA ARG A 319 54.24 6.40 -1.25
C ARG A 319 54.47 7.81 -0.71
N THR A 320 54.22 7.99 0.58
CA THR A 320 54.40 9.25 1.27
C THR A 320 55.89 9.56 1.45
N ALA A 321 56.73 8.55 1.69
CA ALA A 321 58.18 8.67 1.71
C ALA A 321 58.77 9.08 0.34
N LEU A 322 58.27 8.51 -0.75
CA LEU A 322 58.68 8.87 -2.11
C LEU A 322 58.34 10.33 -2.45
N VAL A 323 57.14 10.78 -2.09
CA VAL A 323 56.72 12.18 -2.31
C VAL A 323 57.54 13.14 -1.47
N ARG A 324 57.84 12.80 -0.21
CA ARG A 324 58.69 13.60 0.69
C ARG A 324 60.13 13.72 0.17
N SER A 325 60.73 12.63 -0.30
CA SER A 325 62.08 12.65 -0.87
C SER A 325 62.16 13.50 -2.15
N TYR A 326 61.15 13.40 -3.03
CA TYR A 326 61.05 14.27 -4.20
C TYR A 326 60.92 15.74 -3.83
N LEU A 327 60.04 16.05 -2.86
CA LEU A 327 59.83 17.43 -2.37
C LEU A 327 61.10 18.02 -1.75
N THR A 328 61.84 17.21 -0.99
CA THR A 328 63.10 17.62 -0.36
C THR A 328 64.16 17.95 -1.41
N ALA A 329 64.23 17.15 -2.48
CA ALA A 329 65.19 17.36 -3.57
C ALA A 329 64.81 18.52 -4.51
N SER A 330 63.54 18.63 -4.89
CA SER A 330 63.08 19.54 -5.96
C SER A 330 62.46 20.84 -5.46
N ARG A 331 62.08 20.91 -4.17
CA ARG A 331 61.29 21.99 -3.55
C ARG A 331 60.01 22.35 -4.32
N ARG A 332 59.44 21.40 -5.08
CA ARG A 332 58.22 21.59 -5.88
C ARG A 332 57.32 20.35 -5.76
N LEU A 333 56.02 20.56 -5.90
CA LEU A 333 55.05 19.46 -5.92
C LEU A 333 55.25 18.59 -7.17
N PRO A 334 55.40 17.26 -7.01
CA PRO A 334 55.59 16.37 -8.14
C PRO A 334 54.32 16.18 -8.99
N THR A 335 54.49 15.93 -10.28
CA THR A 335 53.47 15.27 -11.11
C THR A 335 53.60 13.75 -11.03
N LYS A 336 52.56 13.03 -11.42
CA LYS A 336 52.54 11.55 -11.41
C LYS A 336 53.71 10.95 -12.21
N GLU A 337 54.02 11.55 -13.37
CA GLU A 337 55.12 11.13 -14.25
C GLU A 337 56.49 11.35 -13.61
N GLN A 338 56.64 12.44 -12.84
CA GLN A 338 57.88 12.77 -12.13
C GLN A 338 58.12 11.86 -10.93
N LEU A 339 57.07 11.39 -10.24
CA LEU A 339 57.22 10.40 -9.18
C LEU A 339 57.58 9.03 -9.73
N GLN A 340 57.03 8.66 -10.89
CA GLN A 340 57.33 7.38 -11.54
C GLN A 340 58.77 7.31 -12.07
N SER A 341 59.38 8.45 -12.41
CA SER A 341 60.79 8.51 -12.82
C SER A 341 61.76 8.72 -11.66
N PHE A 342 61.25 9.12 -10.49
CA PHE A 342 62.04 9.37 -9.29
C PHE A 342 62.05 8.18 -8.31
N ALA A 343 61.02 7.34 -8.36
CA ALA A 343 61.01 6.01 -7.74
C ALA A 343 62.01 5.09 -8.44
#